data_AF-X0SUV2-F1
#
_entry.id   AF-X0SUV2-F1
#
_cell.length_a   1.000
_cell.length_b   1.000
_cell.length_c   1.000
_cell.angle_alpha   90.00
_cell.angle_beta   90.00
_cell.angle_gamma   90.00
#
_symmetry.space_group_name_H-M   'P 1'
#
loop_
_entity.id
_entity.type
_entity.pdbx_description
1 polymer ?
#
loop_
_entity_poly.entity_id
_entity_poly.type
_entity_poly.pdbx_seq_one_letter_code
_entity_poly.pdbx_strand_id
1 'polypeptide(L)'
;ESDIIFAHQEFKGCKMGAIISEDGDEWDIDDPFIISGHIHSKQSPQNNIMYPGSSMQVAYGESNENIILIVDYNDGEIELTEQILNIPRKRIVYIDTDSFDQYEPPTTEDEIKITIKGKYTDFKAIKKTSKYKKLVKLGFKISYKHEKLDITTDKKKAEVKDFTNVLESLVKSSSDEFLNKAYDKLLNK
;
A
#
# COMPACT_ATOMS: atom_id res chain seq x y z
N GLU A 1 5.42 -34.73 19.46
CA GLU A 1 4.85 -33.40 19.18
C GLU A 1 5.94 -32.54 18.55
N SER A 2 5.58 -31.41 17.96
CA SER A 2 6.54 -30.47 17.37
C SER A 2 6.59 -29.22 18.25
N ASP A 3 7.78 -28.70 18.53
CA ASP A 3 7.93 -27.49 19.35
C ASP A 3 7.86 -26.20 18.51
N ILE A 4 8.33 -26.27 17.26
CA ILE A 4 8.29 -25.18 16.28
C ILE A 4 7.85 -25.71 14.92
N ILE A 5 7.05 -24.92 14.20
CA ILE A 5 6.66 -25.16 12.82
C ILE A 5 7.20 -24.04 11.93
N PHE A 6 7.73 -24.42 10.77
CA PHE A 6 8.10 -23.48 9.71
C PHE A 6 7.10 -23.61 8.56
N ALA A 7 6.52 -22.49 8.14
CA ALA A 7 5.46 -22.47 7.13
C ALA A 7 5.64 -21.34 6.13
N HIS A 8 4.78 -21.34 5.11
CA HIS A 8 4.64 -20.25 4.15
C HIS A 8 3.15 -20.07 3.89
N GLN A 9 2.44 -19.49 4.85
CA GLN A 9 0.99 -19.31 4.81
C GLN A 9 0.58 -17.91 5.27
N GLU A 10 -0.61 -17.51 4.85
CA GLU A 10 -1.35 -16.36 5.36
C GLU A 10 -2.18 -16.80 6.57
N PHE A 11 -1.88 -16.24 7.74
CA PHE A 11 -2.66 -16.45 8.97
C PHE A 11 -3.64 -15.30 9.19
N LYS A 12 -4.82 -15.64 9.71
CA LYS A 12 -5.86 -14.65 10.06
C LYS A 12 -5.29 -13.56 10.97
N GLY A 13 -5.69 -12.32 10.73
CA GLY A 13 -5.24 -11.14 11.47
C GLY A 13 -3.87 -10.59 11.05
N CYS A 14 -3.14 -11.27 10.15
CA CYS A 14 -1.91 -10.71 9.60
C CYS A 14 -2.18 -9.46 8.73
N LYS A 15 -1.25 -8.51 8.71
CA LYS A 15 -1.31 -7.28 7.92
C LYS A 15 -0.60 -7.47 6.59
N MET A 16 -1.35 -7.31 5.50
CA MET A 16 -0.86 -7.30 4.12
C MET A 16 -0.84 -5.87 3.58
N GLY A 17 0.03 -5.04 4.15
CA GLY A 17 0.04 -3.61 3.89
C GLY A 17 -1.08 -2.89 4.63
N ALA A 18 -2.06 -2.34 3.88
CA ALA A 18 -3.19 -1.60 4.46
C ALA A 18 -4.41 -2.47 4.83
N ILE A 19 -4.37 -3.76 4.47
CA ILE A 19 -5.45 -4.72 4.68
C ILE A 19 -5.05 -5.68 5.80
N ILE A 20 -6.01 -6.04 6.65
CA ILE A 20 -5.87 -7.13 7.63
C ILE A 20 -6.53 -8.37 7.03
N SER A 21 -5.84 -9.50 7.10
CA SER A 21 -6.38 -10.79 6.66
C SER A 21 -7.57 -11.20 7.53
N GLU A 22 -8.74 -11.38 6.91
CA GLU A 22 -9.94 -11.92 7.57
C GLU A 22 -10.15 -13.41 7.25
N ASP A 23 -9.57 -13.88 6.13
CA ASP A 23 -9.79 -15.21 5.55
C ASP A 23 -8.57 -16.14 5.66
N GLY A 24 -7.47 -15.69 6.27
CA GLY A 24 -6.27 -16.50 6.49
C GLY A 24 -6.52 -17.71 7.40
N ASP A 25 -5.56 -18.64 7.42
CA ASP A 25 -5.64 -19.84 8.24
C ASP A 25 -5.81 -19.46 9.74
N GLU A 26 -6.70 -20.18 10.43
CA GLU A 26 -6.84 -20.08 11.88
C GLU A 26 -5.81 -21.00 12.55
N TRP A 27 -5.20 -20.50 13.63
CA TRP A 27 -4.17 -21.23 14.37
C TRP A 27 -4.45 -21.09 15.87
N ASP A 28 -4.53 -22.20 16.59
CA ASP A 28 -4.83 -22.14 18.02
C ASP A 28 -3.66 -21.49 18.77
N ILE A 29 -3.93 -20.76 19.85
CA ILE A 29 -2.89 -20.16 20.69
C ILE A 29 -2.08 -21.22 21.44
N ASP A 30 -2.70 -22.38 21.70
CA ASP A 30 -2.11 -23.52 22.39
C ASP A 30 -1.37 -24.47 21.42
N ASP A 31 -1.49 -24.25 20.11
CA ASP A 31 -0.72 -24.97 19.09
C ASP A 31 0.76 -24.54 19.09
N PRO A 32 1.67 -25.37 18.53
CA PRO A 32 3.10 -25.07 18.47
C PRO A 32 3.41 -23.69 17.87
N PHE A 33 4.53 -23.10 18.30
CA PHE A 33 5.01 -21.83 17.78
C PHE A 33 5.29 -21.93 16.28
N ILE A 34 4.81 -20.99 15.48
CA ILE A 34 4.97 -21.01 14.03
C ILE A 34 5.74 -19.78 13.53
N ILE A 35 6.74 -20.06 12.70
CA ILE A 35 7.51 -19.05 11.96
C ILE A 35 7.11 -19.18 10.49
N SER A 36 6.39 -18.19 9.97
CA SER A 36 5.80 -18.24 8.62
C SER A 36 6.44 -17.23 7.67
N GLY A 37 6.57 -17.62 6.40
CA GLY A 37 6.90 -16.77 5.26
C GLY A 37 5.66 -16.06 4.69
N HIS A 38 5.63 -15.79 3.38
CA HIS A 38 4.52 -15.11 2.66
C HIS A 38 4.37 -13.61 2.92
N ILE A 39 4.40 -13.18 4.18
CA ILE A 39 4.18 -11.78 4.56
C ILE A 39 5.50 -11.02 4.64
N HIS A 40 5.60 -9.89 3.93
CA HIS A 40 6.87 -9.17 3.76
C HIS A 40 7.21 -8.19 4.88
N SER A 41 6.24 -7.83 5.73
CA SER A 41 6.46 -6.99 6.89
C SER A 41 6.62 -7.84 8.15
N LYS A 42 7.64 -7.54 8.96
CA LYS A 42 7.84 -8.18 10.27
C LYS A 42 6.61 -7.95 11.15
N GLN A 43 6.03 -9.02 11.68
CA GLN A 43 4.86 -8.93 12.56
C GLN A 43 4.55 -10.24 13.29
N SER A 44 3.76 -10.12 14.36
CA SER A 44 3.19 -11.24 15.10
C SER A 44 1.69 -10.97 15.28
N PRO A 45 0.80 -11.52 14.43
CA PRO A 45 -0.64 -11.31 14.57
C PRO A 45 -1.22 -11.99 15.83
N GLN A 46 -0.51 -13.01 16.35
CA GLN A 46 -0.84 -13.77 17.54
C GLN A 46 0.47 -14.15 18.26
N ASN A 47 0.43 -14.45 19.57
CA ASN A 47 1.65 -14.67 20.36
C ASN A 47 2.48 -15.87 19.89
N ASN A 48 1.85 -16.90 19.33
CA ASN A 48 2.54 -18.09 18.82
C ASN A 48 2.78 -18.06 17.30
N ILE A 49 2.63 -16.90 16.64
CA ILE A 49 2.84 -16.73 15.19
C ILE A 49 3.82 -15.58 14.94
N MET A 50 4.91 -15.86 14.23
CA MET A 50 5.91 -14.86 13.85
C MET A 50 6.17 -14.86 12.35
N TYR A 51 6.11 -13.66 11.76
CA TYR A 51 6.60 -13.38 10.42
C TYR A 51 7.87 -12.56 10.53
N PRO A 52 9.04 -13.06 10.10
CA PRO A 52 10.27 -12.28 10.07
C PRO A 52 10.23 -11.17 9.00
N GLY A 53 9.31 -11.26 8.05
CA GLY A 53 9.25 -10.36 6.90
C GLY A 53 10.22 -10.77 5.79
N SER A 54 10.33 -9.91 4.79
CA SER A 54 11.29 -10.07 3.70
C SER A 54 12.69 -9.61 4.11
N SER A 55 13.73 -10.25 3.57
CA SER A 55 15.13 -9.81 3.72
C SER A 55 15.50 -8.64 2.78
N MET A 56 14.60 -8.28 1.87
CA MET A 56 14.74 -7.15 0.95
C MET A 56 13.45 -6.34 0.89
N GLN A 57 13.55 -5.03 0.73
CA GLN A 57 12.36 -4.21 0.52
C GLN A 57 11.87 -4.30 -0.93
N VAL A 58 10.69 -4.87 -1.16
CA VAL A 58 10.12 -4.99 -2.51
C VAL A 58 9.16 -3.83 -2.84
N ALA A 59 8.53 -3.22 -1.83
CA ALA A 59 7.58 -2.13 -2.01
C ALA A 59 7.80 -0.93 -1.07
N TYR A 60 7.33 0.25 -1.51
CA TYR A 60 7.42 1.52 -0.78
C TYR A 60 6.55 1.60 0.50
N GLY A 61 5.70 0.61 0.75
CA GLY A 61 4.76 0.57 1.88
C GLY A 61 5.07 -0.51 2.92
N GLU A 62 6.27 -1.06 2.88
CA GLU A 62 6.72 -2.12 3.82
C GLU A 62 7.24 -1.53 5.13
N SER A 63 7.52 -2.41 6.11
CA SER A 63 8.06 -2.02 7.41
C SER A 63 9.35 -1.22 7.29
N ASN A 64 9.57 -0.32 8.25
CA ASN A 64 10.78 0.49 8.35
C ASN A 64 12.04 -0.34 8.66
N GLU A 65 11.90 -1.64 8.90
CA GLU A 65 12.95 -2.60 9.29
C GLU A 65 12.77 -3.91 8.53
N ASN A 66 13.87 -4.40 7.95
CA ASN A 66 14.02 -5.77 7.47
C ASN A 66 14.99 -6.46 8.42
N ILE A 67 14.65 -7.68 8.83
CA ILE A 67 15.45 -8.45 9.78
C ILE A 67 15.80 -9.82 9.21
N ILE A 68 16.82 -10.44 9.78
CA ILE A 68 16.95 -11.89 9.84
C ILE A 68 16.55 -12.29 11.26
N LEU A 69 15.62 -13.24 11.37
CA LEU A 69 15.28 -13.86 12.64
C LEU A 69 16.24 -15.02 12.88
N ILE A 70 16.99 -14.95 13.97
CA ILE A 70 17.83 -16.03 14.48
C ILE A 70 17.00 -16.77 15.52
N VAL A 71 16.90 -18.08 15.36
CA VAL A 71 16.10 -18.96 16.22
C VAL A 71 17.07 -19.91 16.89
N ASP A 72 17.25 -19.73 18.20
CA ASP A 72 18.02 -20.62 19.04
C ASP A 72 17.04 -21.55 19.77
N TYR A 73 17.22 -22.86 19.58
CA TYR A 73 16.39 -23.88 20.20
C TYR A 73 17.25 -24.77 21.09
N ASN A 74 16.96 -24.78 22.39
CA ASN A 74 17.70 -25.55 23.39
C ASN A 74 16.71 -26.21 24.35
N ASP A 75 16.69 -27.56 24.39
CA ASP A 75 15.90 -28.35 25.33
C ASP A 75 14.42 -27.93 25.47
N GLY A 76 13.76 -27.59 24.35
CA GLY A 76 12.36 -27.18 24.32
C GLY A 76 12.13 -25.68 24.53
N GLU A 77 13.17 -24.91 24.86
CA GLU A 77 13.11 -23.46 24.93
C GLU A 77 13.50 -22.83 23.58
N ILE A 78 12.74 -21.80 23.19
CA ILE A 78 12.91 -21.07 21.93
C ILE A 78 13.33 -19.64 22.28
N GLU A 79 14.52 -19.24 21.86
CA GLU A 79 15.00 -17.87 21.94
C GLU A 79 15.02 -17.26 20.53
N LEU A 80 14.45 -16.06 20.41
CA LEU A 80 14.32 -15.35 19.15
C LEU A 80 15.16 -14.07 19.20
N THR A 81 16.17 -14.00 18.34
CA THR A 81 17.02 -12.82 18.19
C THR A 81 16.81 -12.17 16.83
N GLU A 82 16.54 -10.86 16.81
CA GLU A 82 16.38 -10.10 15.57
C GLU A 82 17.69 -9.43 15.16
N GLN A 83 18.21 -9.78 13.98
CA GLN A 83 19.33 -9.08 13.36
C GLN A 83 18.81 -8.11 12.29
N ILE A 84 18.90 -6.80 12.56
CA ILE A 84 18.51 -5.76 11.61
C ILE A 84 19.51 -5.70 10.45
N LEU A 85 18.99 -5.67 9.21
CA LEU A 85 19.80 -5.74 7.99
C LEU A 85 20.37 -4.41 7.49
N ASN A 86 19.88 -3.27 8.00
CA ASN A 86 20.37 -1.92 7.65
C ASN A 86 20.55 -1.67 6.13
N ILE A 87 19.64 -2.20 5.31
CA ILE A 87 19.66 -2.03 3.85
C ILE A 87 19.03 -0.70 3.40
N PRO A 88 19.46 -0.15 2.23
CA PRO A 88 18.80 1.01 1.62
C PRO A 88 17.31 0.79 1.38
N ARG A 89 16.51 1.85 1.53
CA ARG A 89 15.04 1.75 1.56
C ARG A 89 14.35 2.45 0.40
N LYS A 90 13.20 1.93 0.02
CA LYS A 90 12.19 2.60 -0.80
C LYS A 90 11.31 3.45 0.11
N ARG A 91 11.38 4.78 -0.03
CA ARG A 91 10.62 5.74 0.81
C ARG A 91 9.71 6.62 -0.01
N ILE A 92 8.52 6.93 0.52
CA ILE A 92 7.64 7.95 -0.05
C ILE A 92 7.73 9.21 0.80
N VAL A 93 8.16 10.31 0.19
CA VAL A 93 8.11 11.63 0.79
C VAL A 93 6.88 12.36 0.28
N TYR A 94 6.00 12.77 1.18
CA TYR A 94 4.83 13.56 0.84
C TYR A 94 5.14 15.04 1.04
N ILE A 95 4.84 15.86 0.03
CA ILE A 95 5.09 17.31 0.05
C ILE A 95 3.84 18.00 -0.49
N ASP A 96 3.40 19.08 0.14
CA ASP A 96 2.34 19.91 -0.40
C ASP A 96 2.89 20.84 -1.48
N THR A 97 2.04 21.26 -2.43
CA THR A 97 2.44 22.15 -3.54
C THR A 97 3.16 23.39 -3.04
N ASP A 98 2.70 23.95 -1.93
CA ASP A 98 3.19 25.21 -1.35
C ASP A 98 4.60 25.08 -0.75
N SER A 99 4.99 23.86 -0.37
CA SER A 99 6.33 23.57 0.19
C SER A 99 7.31 23.00 -0.85
N PHE A 100 6.86 22.74 -2.08
CA PHE A 100 7.68 22.10 -3.11
C PHE A 100 8.96 22.89 -3.42
N ASP A 101 8.86 24.22 -3.49
CA ASP A 101 9.99 25.09 -3.81
C ASP A 101 11.05 25.10 -2.71
N GLN A 102 10.67 24.82 -1.45
CA GLN A 102 11.59 24.77 -0.30
C GLN A 102 12.17 23.37 -0.04
N TYR A 103 11.58 22.33 -0.59
CA TYR A 103 12.00 20.95 -0.32
C TYR A 103 13.33 20.59 -0.97
N GLU A 104 14.34 20.22 -0.17
CA GLU A 104 15.56 19.59 -0.69
C GLU A 104 15.56 18.11 -0.31
N PRO A 105 15.79 17.19 -1.28
CA PRO A 105 15.90 15.77 -0.96
C PRO A 105 17.06 15.51 0.01
N PRO A 106 16.89 14.60 0.98
CA PRO A 106 17.98 14.21 1.86
C PRO A 106 19.07 13.46 1.08
N THR A 107 20.32 13.59 1.52
CA THR A 107 21.44 12.76 1.03
C THR A 107 21.38 11.40 1.72
N THR A 108 20.97 10.37 0.99
CA THR A 108 20.81 8.99 1.48
C THR A 108 21.00 8.00 0.32
N GLU A 109 21.24 6.74 0.65
CA GLU A 109 21.25 5.63 -0.31
C GLU A 109 19.83 5.14 -0.64
N ASP A 110 18.81 5.66 0.04
CA ASP A 110 17.41 5.30 -0.17
C ASP A 110 16.89 5.66 -1.57
N GLU A 111 16.05 4.78 -2.14
CA GLU A 111 15.24 5.08 -3.31
C GLU A 111 14.02 5.91 -2.91
N ILE A 112 14.07 7.22 -3.16
CA ILE A 112 12.99 8.14 -2.77
C ILE A 112 11.99 8.36 -3.92
N LYS A 113 10.71 8.18 -3.60
CA LYS A 113 9.57 8.61 -4.40
C LYS A 113 8.94 9.85 -3.77
N ILE A 114 8.86 10.93 -4.53
CA ILE A 114 8.25 12.19 -4.09
C ILE A 114 6.77 12.18 -4.51
N THR A 115 5.86 12.39 -3.56
CA THR A 115 4.43 12.54 -3.82
C THR A 115 3.98 13.94 -3.49
N ILE A 116 3.61 14.70 -4.53
CA ILE A 116 3.15 16.08 -4.40
C ILE A 116 1.63 16.09 -4.20
N LYS A 117 1.18 16.71 -3.11
CA LYS A 117 -0.24 16.90 -2.77
C LYS A 117 -0.71 18.30 -3.13
N GLY A 118 -1.90 18.43 -3.68
CA GLY A 118 -2.50 19.73 -4.00
C GLY A 118 -3.49 19.67 -5.17
N LYS A 119 -3.70 20.80 -5.85
CA LYS A 119 -4.67 20.92 -6.95
C LYS A 119 -4.04 20.65 -8.32
N TYR A 120 -4.86 20.26 -9.27
CA TYR A 120 -4.43 19.95 -10.64
C TYR A 120 -3.73 21.13 -11.36
N THR A 121 -4.17 22.36 -11.10
CA THR A 121 -3.55 23.58 -11.63
C THR A 121 -2.10 23.70 -11.18
N ASP A 122 -1.83 23.37 -9.93
CA ASP A 122 -0.54 23.55 -9.28
C ASP A 122 0.44 22.50 -9.79
N PHE A 123 -0.02 21.28 -10.05
CA PHE A 123 0.79 20.23 -10.67
C PHE A 123 1.31 20.66 -12.05
N LYS A 124 0.49 21.36 -12.86
CA LYS A 124 0.93 21.89 -14.16
C LYS A 124 1.97 22.99 -14.01
N ALA A 125 1.84 23.84 -13.00
CA ALA A 125 2.83 24.88 -12.70
C ALA A 125 4.15 24.26 -12.26
N ILE A 126 4.11 23.34 -11.30
CA ILE A 126 5.29 22.64 -10.75
C ILE A 126 6.08 21.91 -11.85
N LYS A 127 5.42 21.21 -12.78
CA LYS A 127 6.11 20.51 -13.88
C LYS A 127 6.99 21.41 -14.74
N LYS A 128 6.70 22.72 -14.79
CA LYS A 128 7.45 23.68 -15.60
C LYS A 128 8.67 24.24 -14.87
N THR A 129 8.76 24.10 -13.55
CA THR A 129 9.84 24.67 -12.74
C THR A 129 11.18 23.98 -13.03
N SER A 130 12.27 24.73 -12.85
CA SER A 130 13.64 24.21 -12.98
C SER A 130 13.92 23.12 -11.94
N LYS A 131 13.40 23.31 -10.71
CA LYS A 131 13.53 22.37 -9.60
C LYS A 131 12.92 21.01 -9.93
N TYR A 132 11.71 20.97 -10.46
CA TYR A 132 11.08 19.73 -10.92
C TYR A 132 11.94 19.00 -11.95
N LYS A 133 12.41 19.71 -12.99
CA LYS A 133 13.26 19.13 -14.03
C LYS A 133 14.59 18.59 -13.47
N LYS A 134 15.17 19.30 -12.49
CA LYS A 134 16.39 18.86 -11.78
C LYS A 134 16.14 17.56 -11.02
N LEU A 135 15.06 17.47 -10.24
CA LEU A 135 14.72 16.26 -9.49
C LEU A 135 14.49 15.06 -10.41
N VAL A 136 13.78 15.24 -11.53
CA VAL A 136 13.60 14.18 -12.53
C VAL A 136 14.94 13.74 -13.14
N LYS A 137 15.82 14.69 -13.48
CA LYS A 137 17.16 14.40 -14.03
C LYS A 137 18.05 13.66 -13.03
N LEU A 138 17.87 13.91 -11.74
CA LEU A 138 18.54 13.19 -10.65
C LEU A 138 17.95 11.79 -10.38
N GLY A 139 16.90 11.39 -11.10
CA GLY A 139 16.31 10.05 -11.02
C GLY A 139 15.17 9.89 -10.02
N PHE A 140 14.73 10.96 -9.35
CA PHE A 140 13.60 10.87 -8.42
C PHE A 140 12.30 10.54 -9.15
N LYS A 141 11.56 9.54 -8.64
CA LYS A 141 10.19 9.24 -9.08
C LYS A 141 9.23 10.25 -8.46
N ILE A 142 8.48 10.99 -9.28
CA ILE A 142 7.51 11.99 -8.82
C ILE A 142 6.09 11.55 -9.16
N SER A 143 5.22 11.48 -8.15
CA SER A 143 3.78 11.22 -8.29
C SER A 143 2.95 12.36 -7.70
N TYR A 144 1.66 12.38 -8.04
CA TYR A 144 0.72 13.41 -7.61
C TYR A 144 -0.43 12.78 -6.85
N LYS A 145 -0.84 13.41 -5.75
CA LYS A 145 -2.01 13.03 -4.98
C LYS A 145 -2.94 14.22 -4.90
N HIS A 146 -4.05 14.16 -5.65
CA HIS A 146 -5.04 15.23 -5.64
C HIS A 146 -5.71 15.31 -4.26
N GLU A 147 -5.82 16.51 -3.70
CA GLU A 147 -6.62 16.71 -2.49
C GLU A 147 -8.09 16.51 -2.83
N LYS A 148 -8.81 15.69 -2.06
CA LYS A 148 -10.26 15.66 -2.20
C LYS A 148 -10.77 17.05 -1.87
N LEU A 149 -11.57 17.64 -2.73
CA LEU A 149 -12.35 18.82 -2.37
C LEU A 149 -13.15 18.42 -1.13
N ASP A 150 -12.93 19.10 -0.01
CA ASP A 150 -13.88 19.07 1.09
C ASP A 150 -15.20 19.58 0.51
N ILE A 151 -16.12 18.65 0.25
CA ILE A 151 -17.53 18.97 0.13
C ILE A 151 -17.94 19.27 1.56
N THR A 152 -17.57 20.46 2.04
CA THR A 152 -18.23 21.05 3.20
C THR A 152 -19.72 21.03 2.91
N THR A 153 -20.46 20.73 3.95
CA THR A 153 -21.88 20.39 3.99
C THR A 153 -22.79 21.56 3.61
N ASP A 154 -22.57 22.20 2.46
CA ASP A 154 -23.56 23.03 1.82
C ASP A 154 -24.24 22.21 0.75
N LYS A 155 -25.50 21.85 1.03
CA LYS A 155 -26.48 21.34 0.07
C LYS A 155 -26.72 22.37 -1.03
N LYS A 156 -25.76 22.57 -1.93
CA LYS A 156 -26.07 22.82 -3.34
C LYS A 156 -25.93 21.47 -4.00
N LYS A 157 -27.07 20.94 -4.48
CA LYS A 157 -27.15 19.79 -5.38
C LYS A 157 -26.23 20.05 -6.58
N ALA A 158 -24.94 19.79 -6.44
CA ALA A 158 -24.18 19.29 -7.56
C ALA A 158 -24.79 17.91 -7.82
N GLU A 159 -25.45 17.75 -8.96
CA GLU A 159 -25.89 16.46 -9.47
C GLU A 159 -24.70 15.51 -9.37
N VAL A 160 -24.70 14.68 -8.32
CA VAL A 160 -23.90 13.46 -8.32
C VAL A 160 -24.49 12.70 -9.48
N LYS A 161 -23.81 12.72 -10.62
CA LYS A 161 -24.17 11.86 -11.74
C LYS A 161 -23.94 10.45 -11.22
N ASP A 162 -25.01 9.85 -10.73
CA ASP A 162 -25.04 8.45 -10.32
C ASP A 162 -24.39 7.64 -11.44
N PHE A 163 -23.49 6.73 -11.07
CA PHE A 163 -22.80 5.87 -12.03
C PHE A 163 -23.80 5.21 -12.98
N THR A 164 -24.94 4.81 -12.43
CA THR A 164 -26.09 4.27 -13.16
C THR A 164 -26.57 5.21 -14.27
N ASN A 165 -26.74 6.50 -13.96
CA ASN A 165 -27.20 7.50 -14.93
C ASN A 165 -26.17 7.79 -16.01
N VAL A 166 -24.88 7.82 -15.66
CA VAL A 166 -23.79 8.00 -16.63
C VAL A 166 -23.73 6.80 -17.57
N LEU A 167 -23.75 5.59 -17.01
CA LEU A 167 -23.70 4.35 -17.77
C LEU A 167 -24.91 4.22 -18.70
N GLU A 168 -26.12 4.48 -18.21
CA GLU A 168 -27.34 4.48 -19.00
C GLU A 168 -27.27 5.50 -20.14
N SER A 169 -26.74 6.70 -19.89
CA SER A 169 -26.58 7.73 -20.93
C SER A 169 -25.59 7.31 -22.02
N LEU A 170 -24.50 6.62 -21.65
CA LEU A 170 -23.50 6.12 -22.59
C LEU A 170 -24.02 4.96 -23.43
N VAL A 171 -24.81 4.07 -22.83
CA VAL A 171 -25.44 2.95 -23.54
C VAL A 171 -26.51 3.45 -24.49
N LYS A 172 -27.42 4.33 -24.03
CA LYS A 172 -28.51 4.86 -24.87
C LYS A 172 -28.03 5.80 -25.98
N SER A 173 -26.89 6.46 -25.80
CA SER A 173 -26.26 7.28 -26.86
C SER A 173 -25.46 6.45 -27.86
N SER A 174 -25.23 5.17 -27.57
CA SER A 174 -24.64 4.25 -28.53
C SER A 174 -25.69 3.81 -29.55
N SER A 175 -25.35 3.91 -30.84
CA SER A 175 -26.14 3.35 -31.94
C SER A 175 -26.08 1.81 -32.02
N ASP A 176 -25.41 1.15 -31.07
CA ASP A 176 -25.24 -0.30 -31.02
C ASP A 176 -26.46 -0.98 -30.38
N GLU A 177 -27.24 -1.66 -31.22
CA GLU A 177 -28.45 -2.38 -30.80
C GLU A 177 -28.14 -3.57 -29.88
N PHE A 178 -26.98 -4.21 -30.04
CA PHE A 178 -26.56 -5.33 -29.19
C PHE A 178 -26.23 -4.83 -27.77
N LEU A 179 -25.52 -3.71 -27.66
CA LEU A 179 -25.17 -3.10 -26.39
C LEU A 179 -26.41 -2.71 -25.57
N ASN A 180 -27.40 -2.09 -26.21
CA ASN A 180 -28.65 -1.70 -25.56
C ASN A 180 -29.42 -2.93 -25.05
N LYS A 181 -29.56 -3.98 -25.87
CA LYS A 181 -30.23 -5.23 -25.46
C LYS A 181 -29.51 -5.95 -24.32
N ALA A 182 -28.18 -5.93 -24.31
CA ALA A 182 -27.39 -6.54 -23.24
C ALA A 182 -27.57 -5.79 -21.91
N TYR A 183 -27.58 -4.46 -21.96
CA TYR A 183 -27.80 -3.61 -20.79
C TYR A 183 -29.18 -3.79 -20.18
N ASP A 184 -30.24 -3.81 -21.00
CA ASP A 184 -31.61 -4.00 -20.54
C ASP A 184 -31.84 -5.36 -19.85
N LYS A 185 -31.14 -6.42 -20.31
CA LYS A 185 -31.20 -7.74 -19.67
C LYS A 185 -30.51 -7.79 -18.31
N LEU A 186 -29.48 -6.98 -18.09
CA LEU A 186 -28.75 -6.95 -16.82
C LEU A 186 -29.53 -6.20 -15.73
N LEU A 187 -30.37 -5.22 -16.11
CA LEU A 187 -31.17 -4.43 -15.17
C LEU A 187 -32.49 -5.08 -14.78
N ASN A 188 -33.11 -5.89 -15.64
CA ASN A 188 -34.41 -6.51 -15.41
C ASN A 188 -34.33 -7.95 -14.86
N LYS A 189 -33.62 -8.16 -13.73
CA LYS A 189 -33.70 -9.44 -13.00
C LYS A 189 -35.00 -9.58 -12.23
#